data_AF-A0A3T1D363-F1
#
_entry.id   AF-A0A3T1D363-F1
#
_cell.length_a   1.000
_cell.length_b   1.000
_cell.length_c   1.000
_cell.angle_alpha   90.00
_cell.angle_beta   90.00
_cell.angle_gamma   90.00
#
_symmetry.space_group_name_H-M   'P 1'
#
loop_
_entity.id
_entity.type
_entity.pdbx_description
1 polymer ?
#
loop_
_entity_poly.entity_id
_entity_poly.type
_entity_poly.pdbx_seq_one_letter_code
_entity_poly.pdbx_strand_id
1 'polypeptide(L)'
;MQIKKSVFVSTLLACSLVFTTVGVTASNGIQNITAALNKNIKFVLDGSSWQPKDPKGNNLSALVYNGSTYVPLKSVSEALGAEVDWNPKTTTITINSGGDQSGIPYLDGDNTSNSSNGSSNSGSNSGSSNSGGSNSSGSNNSSSSDNSDDNAPVSTGNLGSFDKPVPFGKTLTFNDSYSYESNDKKDFIKTSVTYSYTVTKTEPITRDKIQELGFRKPEANAAIDYLLVTIKFSANNAKLVKSSNKDEYLNVYFKPSIWGVKTTEKSSIIGGNTSGFDGSLGRATDTATDLRKLKVGESASFSASGKFILPIYKNAENYLVISKDNKSSNNSDDYLTYFKLK
;
A
#
# COMPACT_ATOMS: atom_id res chain seq x y z
N MET A 1 26.64 -70.09 -6.76
CA MET A 1 27.01 -69.20 -7.87
C MET A 1 26.14 -69.58 -9.07
N GLN A 2 25.12 -68.79 -9.37
CA GLN A 2 24.13 -69.05 -10.42
C GLN A 2 24.16 -67.86 -11.38
N ILE A 3 24.58 -68.08 -12.62
CA ILE A 3 24.59 -67.08 -13.69
C ILE A 3 23.99 -67.69 -14.96
N LYS A 4 22.81 -67.14 -15.29
CA LYS A 4 22.29 -66.70 -16.59
C LYS A 4 22.26 -67.67 -17.77
N LYS A 5 21.13 -67.62 -18.49
CA LYS A 5 21.03 -67.19 -19.89
C LYS A 5 19.55 -67.24 -20.33
N SER A 6 18.90 -66.09 -20.49
CA SER A 6 17.64 -66.00 -21.25
C SER A 6 17.97 -65.45 -22.63
N VAL A 7 17.82 -66.32 -23.62
CA VAL A 7 17.99 -66.03 -25.05
C VAL A 7 16.68 -65.49 -25.61
N PHE A 8 16.87 -64.47 -26.44
CA PHE A 8 15.97 -63.78 -27.36
C PHE A 8 15.10 -64.71 -28.22
N VAL A 9 13.81 -64.36 -28.40
CA VAL A 9 13.06 -64.65 -29.63
C VAL A 9 12.38 -63.38 -30.09
N SER A 10 12.76 -62.97 -31.30
CA SER A 10 12.33 -61.81 -32.07
C SER A 10 11.25 -62.24 -33.07
N THR A 11 10.16 -61.48 -33.21
CA THR A 11 9.37 -61.40 -34.45
C THR A 11 8.51 -60.12 -34.40
N LEU A 12 8.94 -58.99 -34.95
CA LEU A 12 8.87 -58.51 -36.34
C LEU A 12 7.49 -57.90 -36.74
N LEU A 13 7.57 -56.64 -37.21
CA LEU A 13 6.75 -55.98 -38.24
C LEU A 13 5.50 -55.17 -37.83
N ALA A 14 5.65 -53.85 -37.75
CA ALA A 14 4.87 -52.88 -38.54
C ALA A 14 5.40 -51.44 -38.32
N CYS A 15 6.07 -50.91 -39.34
CA CYS A 15 6.39 -49.49 -39.43
C CYS A 15 5.09 -48.67 -39.49
N SER A 16 4.80 -47.87 -38.46
CA SER A 16 3.89 -46.74 -38.57
C SER A 16 4.64 -45.49 -38.11
N LEU A 17 5.03 -44.69 -39.10
CA LEU A 17 5.36 -43.27 -38.93
C LEU A 17 4.11 -42.57 -38.41
N VAL A 18 4.00 -42.45 -37.08
CA VAL A 18 3.00 -41.55 -36.49
C VAL A 18 3.65 -40.18 -36.41
N PHE A 19 3.36 -39.34 -37.39
CA PHE A 19 3.42 -37.89 -37.20
C PHE A 19 2.45 -37.57 -36.06
N THR A 20 2.95 -37.50 -34.83
CA THR A 20 2.18 -36.88 -33.75
C THR A 20 2.34 -35.38 -33.95
N THR A 21 1.32 -34.80 -34.58
CA THR A 21 1.04 -33.38 -34.40
C THR A 21 0.96 -33.15 -32.90
N VAL A 22 1.91 -32.41 -32.34
CA VAL A 22 1.79 -31.88 -30.99
C VAL A 22 0.67 -30.85 -31.06
N GLY A 23 -0.57 -31.30 -30.96
CA GLY A 23 -1.70 -30.42 -30.72
C GLY A 23 -1.42 -29.75 -29.38
N VAL A 24 -1.13 -28.45 -29.41
CA VAL A 24 -1.15 -27.62 -28.21
C VAL A 24 -2.60 -27.61 -27.74
N THR A 25 -2.94 -28.50 -26.81
CA THR A 25 -4.17 -28.36 -26.06
C THR A 25 -3.96 -27.16 -25.13
N ALA A 26 -4.81 -26.14 -25.28
CA ALA A 26 -4.90 -25.13 -24.23
C ALA A 26 -5.23 -25.87 -22.93
N SER A 27 -4.36 -25.76 -21.93
CA SER A 27 -4.69 -26.23 -20.58
C SER A 27 -5.92 -25.44 -20.14
N ASN A 28 -7.06 -26.10 -19.95
CA ASN A 28 -8.32 -25.45 -19.57
C ASN A 28 -8.29 -24.87 -18.15
N GLY A 29 -7.13 -24.76 -17.50
CA GLY A 29 -6.95 -24.21 -16.14
C GLY A 29 -7.64 -25.01 -15.04
N ILE A 30 -8.38 -26.07 -15.38
CA ILE A 30 -9.17 -26.88 -14.45
C ILE A 30 -8.31 -28.07 -14.00
N GLN A 31 -8.01 -28.10 -12.70
CA GLN A 31 -7.43 -29.26 -12.03
C GLN A 31 -8.50 -29.94 -11.18
N ASN A 32 -8.68 -31.24 -11.36
CA ASN A 32 -9.52 -32.03 -10.48
C ASN A 32 -8.79 -32.29 -9.17
N ILE A 33 -9.41 -31.92 -8.06
CA ILE A 33 -8.92 -32.19 -6.70
C ILE A 33 -9.98 -32.96 -5.91
N THR A 34 -9.55 -33.66 -4.86
CA THR A 34 -10.46 -34.22 -3.85
C THR A 34 -10.47 -33.32 -2.63
N ALA A 35 -11.63 -32.82 -2.23
CA ALA A 35 -11.84 -31.97 -1.05
C ALA A 35 -12.93 -32.55 -0.15
N ALA A 36 -12.91 -32.22 1.14
CA ALA A 36 -13.90 -32.67 2.10
C ALA A 36 -14.87 -31.53 2.47
N LEU A 37 -16.17 -31.81 2.54
CA LEU A 37 -17.15 -30.88 3.13
C LEU A 37 -17.12 -30.99 4.66
N ASN A 38 -16.93 -29.87 5.34
CA ASN A 38 -16.94 -29.82 6.80
C ASN A 38 -18.19 -29.08 7.30
N LYS A 39 -19.17 -29.85 7.77
CA LYS A 39 -20.45 -29.35 8.30
C LYS A 39 -20.36 -28.90 9.77
N ASN A 40 -19.24 -29.13 10.44
CA ASN A 40 -19.06 -28.74 11.84
C ASN A 40 -18.57 -27.28 11.99
N ILE A 41 -18.12 -26.67 10.89
CA ILE A 41 -17.73 -25.25 10.86
C ILE A 41 -18.99 -24.41 10.95
N LYS A 42 -19.08 -23.61 12.00
CA LYS A 42 -20.21 -22.70 12.27
C LYS A 42 -19.89 -21.33 11.69
N PHE A 43 -20.89 -20.67 11.13
CA PHE A 43 -20.76 -19.31 10.65
C PHE A 43 -21.45 -18.34 11.64
N VAL A 44 -20.79 -17.22 11.89
CA VAL A 44 -21.30 -16.13 12.72
C VAL A 44 -21.14 -14.85 11.91
N LEU A 45 -22.24 -14.11 11.73
CA LEU A 45 -22.27 -12.84 11.02
C LEU A 45 -22.82 -11.79 11.97
N ASP A 46 -22.10 -10.68 12.13
CA ASP A 46 -22.45 -9.58 13.05
C ASP A 46 -22.77 -10.08 14.47
N GLY A 47 -21.95 -11.02 14.96
CA GLY A 47 -22.10 -11.63 16.29
C GLY A 47 -23.25 -12.64 16.42
N SER A 48 -24.02 -12.87 15.35
CA SER A 48 -25.17 -13.77 15.34
C SER A 48 -24.90 -15.05 14.57
N SER A 49 -25.41 -16.18 15.06
CA SER A 49 -25.34 -17.45 14.32
C SER A 49 -26.00 -17.27 12.95
N TRP A 50 -25.24 -17.58 11.90
CA TRP A 50 -25.66 -17.42 10.51
C TRP A 50 -25.31 -18.69 9.73
N GLN A 51 -26.01 -18.94 8.62
CA GLN A 51 -25.81 -20.12 7.80
C GLN A 51 -25.80 -19.69 6.33
N PRO A 52 -24.67 -19.84 5.60
CA PRO A 52 -24.64 -19.54 4.18
C PRO A 52 -25.63 -20.43 3.43
N LYS A 53 -26.32 -19.83 2.47
CA LYS A 53 -27.31 -20.48 1.63
C LYS A 53 -27.06 -20.18 0.16
N ASP A 54 -27.44 -21.12 -0.70
CA ASP A 54 -27.48 -20.89 -2.14
C ASP A 54 -28.74 -20.09 -2.54
N PRO A 55 -28.86 -19.64 -3.81
CA PRO A 55 -30.05 -18.92 -4.29
C PRO A 55 -31.36 -19.72 -4.21
N LYS A 56 -31.30 -21.04 -3.96
CA LYS A 56 -32.47 -21.92 -3.78
C LYS A 56 -32.79 -22.14 -2.29
N GLY A 57 -32.03 -21.52 -1.39
CA GLY A 57 -32.22 -21.62 0.06
C GLY A 57 -31.55 -22.83 0.72
N ASN A 58 -30.77 -23.63 -0.01
CA ASN A 58 -30.06 -24.79 0.55
C ASN A 58 -28.86 -24.34 1.37
N ASN A 59 -28.62 -25.00 2.51
CA ASN A 59 -27.46 -24.72 3.34
C ASN A 59 -26.16 -25.12 2.63
N LEU A 60 -25.21 -24.20 2.60
CA LEU A 60 -23.86 -24.42 2.09
C LEU A 60 -22.91 -24.75 3.24
N SER A 61 -21.89 -25.55 2.97
CA SER A 61 -20.86 -25.92 3.97
C SER A 61 -19.49 -25.47 3.51
N ALA A 62 -18.59 -25.26 4.46
CA ALA A 62 -17.19 -25.01 4.14
C ALA A 62 -16.53 -26.27 3.57
N LEU A 63 -15.58 -26.06 2.66
CA LEU A 63 -14.71 -27.09 2.09
C LEU A 63 -13.37 -27.05 2.81
N VAL A 64 -12.79 -28.21 3.11
CA VAL A 64 -11.43 -28.33 3.61
C VAL A 64 -10.58 -29.00 2.54
N TYR A 65 -9.50 -28.32 2.17
CA TYR A 65 -8.52 -28.82 1.20
C TYR A 65 -7.12 -28.43 1.67
N ASN A 66 -6.23 -29.41 1.76
CA ASN A 66 -4.84 -29.24 2.22
C ASN A 66 -4.71 -28.43 3.53
N GLY A 67 -5.54 -28.74 4.52
CA GLY A 67 -5.53 -28.05 5.82
C GLY A 67 -6.10 -26.62 5.81
N SER A 68 -6.49 -26.11 4.64
CA SER A 68 -7.15 -24.81 4.49
C SER A 68 -8.66 -24.96 4.40
N THR A 69 -9.38 -24.01 4.99
CA THR A 69 -10.84 -23.94 4.93
C THR A 69 -11.26 -22.91 3.88
N TYR A 70 -12.12 -23.32 2.96
CA TYR A 70 -12.70 -22.50 1.91
C TYR A 70 -14.20 -22.33 2.17
N VAL A 71 -14.69 -21.10 2.07
CA VAL A 71 -16.09 -20.75 2.36
C VAL A 71 -16.83 -20.34 1.10
N PRO A 72 -18.17 -20.46 1.06
CA PRO A 72 -18.97 -20.07 -0.11
C PRO A 72 -18.93 -18.55 -0.34
N LEU A 73 -18.02 -18.11 -1.23
CA LEU A 73 -17.72 -16.71 -1.49
C LEU A 73 -18.97 -15.84 -1.68
N LYS A 74 -19.87 -16.23 -2.60
CA LYS A 74 -21.04 -15.45 -2.97
C LYS A 74 -21.98 -15.23 -1.78
N SER A 75 -22.31 -16.29 -1.05
CA SER A 75 -23.19 -16.20 0.11
C SER A 75 -22.60 -15.34 1.23
N VAL A 76 -21.29 -15.48 1.49
CA VAL A 76 -20.59 -14.66 2.50
C VAL A 76 -20.54 -13.19 2.06
N SER A 77 -20.20 -12.92 0.81
CA SER A 77 -20.06 -11.55 0.28
C SER A 77 -21.40 -10.82 0.25
N GLU A 78 -22.47 -11.48 -0.21
CA GLU A 78 -23.82 -10.91 -0.24
C GLU A 78 -24.35 -10.63 1.15
N ALA A 79 -24.04 -11.49 2.12
CA ALA A 79 -24.41 -11.25 3.52
C ALA A 79 -23.69 -10.04 4.12
N LEU A 80 -22.53 -9.67 3.58
CA LEU A 80 -21.78 -8.45 3.90
C LEU A 80 -22.17 -7.25 3.02
N GLY A 81 -23.23 -7.38 2.21
CA GLY A 81 -23.74 -6.32 1.34
C GLY A 81 -22.96 -6.14 0.03
N ALA A 82 -22.07 -7.06 -0.34
CA ALA A 82 -21.37 -7.02 -1.62
C ALA A 82 -22.10 -7.82 -2.72
N GLU A 83 -22.10 -7.31 -3.94
CA GLU A 83 -22.59 -8.02 -5.12
C GLU A 83 -21.47 -8.87 -5.72
N VAL A 84 -21.79 -10.13 -6.07
CA VAL A 84 -20.83 -11.05 -6.71
C VAL A 84 -21.35 -11.51 -8.06
N ASP A 85 -20.61 -11.13 -9.10
CA ASP A 85 -20.84 -11.54 -10.49
C ASP A 85 -19.80 -12.55 -10.97
N TRP A 86 -20.23 -13.49 -11.81
CA TRP A 86 -19.36 -14.45 -12.47
C TRP A 86 -19.49 -14.30 -13.97
N ASN A 87 -18.39 -13.90 -14.63
CA ASN A 87 -18.29 -13.85 -16.07
C ASN A 87 -17.63 -15.14 -16.60
N PRO A 88 -18.40 -16.08 -17.18
CA PRO A 88 -17.85 -17.34 -17.67
C PRO A 88 -16.97 -17.17 -18.92
N LYS A 89 -17.10 -16.06 -19.67
CA LYS A 89 -16.29 -15.83 -20.88
C LYS A 89 -14.86 -15.44 -20.55
N THR A 90 -14.68 -14.66 -19.49
CA THR A 90 -13.36 -14.19 -19.02
C THR A 90 -12.87 -14.96 -17.81
N THR A 91 -13.64 -15.95 -17.34
CA THR A 91 -13.39 -16.69 -16.09
C THR A 91 -13.13 -15.76 -14.90
N THR A 92 -13.90 -14.67 -14.81
CA THR A 92 -13.69 -13.59 -13.83
C THR A 92 -14.80 -13.57 -12.80
N ILE A 93 -14.43 -13.56 -11.53
CA ILE A 93 -15.32 -13.21 -10.43
C ILE A 93 -15.14 -11.72 -10.15
N THR A 94 -16.24 -10.96 -10.20
CA THR A 94 -16.27 -9.55 -9.81
C THR A 94 -17.00 -9.43 -8.49
N ILE A 95 -16.39 -8.77 -7.51
CA ILE A 95 -17.01 -8.48 -6.21
C ILE A 95 -17.13 -6.96 -6.11
N ASN A 96 -18.34 -6.46 -6.13
CA ASN A 96 -18.64 -5.04 -5.94
C ASN A 96 -19.10 -4.85 -4.49
N SER A 97 -18.30 -4.19 -3.66
CA SER A 97 -18.76 -3.78 -2.32
C SER A 97 -19.99 -2.87 -2.47
N GLY A 98 -21.13 -3.23 -1.89
CA GLY A 98 -22.37 -2.43 -1.97
C GLY A 98 -22.39 -1.19 -1.06
N GLY A 99 -21.21 -0.69 -0.68
CA GLY A 99 -21.01 0.55 0.07
C GLY A 99 -19.55 1.00 -0.02
N ASP A 100 -19.25 2.24 0.43
CA ASP A 100 -17.91 2.90 0.43
C ASP A 100 -16.81 2.17 1.24
N GLN A 101 -17.00 0.90 1.58
CA GLN A 101 -16.08 0.06 2.32
C GLN A 101 -15.38 -0.91 1.35
N SER A 102 -14.22 -0.51 0.80
CA SER A 102 -13.24 -1.51 0.34
C SER A 102 -12.78 -2.31 1.56
N GLY A 103 -13.09 -3.61 1.58
CA GLY A 103 -12.62 -4.50 2.64
C GLY A 103 -11.10 -4.53 2.69
N ILE A 104 -10.53 -4.01 3.77
CA ILE A 104 -9.16 -4.30 4.19
C ILE A 104 -9.11 -5.76 4.65
N PRO A 105 -8.10 -6.56 4.25
CA PRO A 105 -7.94 -7.91 4.78
C PRO A 105 -7.87 -7.87 6.31
N TYR A 106 -8.75 -8.63 6.96
CA TYR A 106 -8.83 -8.73 8.40
C TYR A 106 -7.56 -9.42 8.95
N LEU A 107 -6.88 -8.77 9.89
CA LEU A 107 -5.87 -9.38 10.75
C LEU A 107 -6.59 -9.84 12.03
N ASP A 108 -6.50 -11.13 12.35
CA ASP A 108 -7.06 -11.70 13.58
C ASP A 108 -6.42 -11.02 14.80
N GLY A 109 -7.16 -10.13 15.46
CA GLY A 109 -6.66 -9.32 16.56
C GLY A 109 -7.76 -8.59 17.32
N ASP A 110 -8.54 -9.38 18.04
CA ASP A 110 -9.30 -9.04 19.26
C ASP A 110 -10.72 -8.42 19.14
N ASN A 111 -11.58 -8.95 20.00
CA ASN A 111 -12.99 -8.64 20.18
C ASN A 111 -13.16 -7.30 20.91
N THR A 112 -14.17 -6.51 20.55
CA THR A 112 -15.32 -6.20 21.43
C THR A 112 -16.25 -5.14 20.82
N SER A 113 -17.41 -5.64 20.39
CA SER A 113 -18.75 -5.12 20.71
C SER A 113 -19.00 -3.61 20.82
N ASN A 114 -19.95 -3.19 19.98
CA ASN A 114 -21.15 -2.42 20.29
C ASN A 114 -21.19 -0.91 19.96
N SER A 115 -22.01 -0.64 18.93
CA SER A 115 -23.21 0.20 19.01
C SER A 115 -23.10 1.73 18.99
N SER A 116 -23.83 2.25 17.99
CA SER A 116 -24.68 3.45 17.96
C SER A 116 -24.11 4.77 18.51
N ASN A 117 -23.79 5.76 17.67
CA ASN A 117 -24.64 6.55 16.76
C ASN A 117 -25.53 7.58 17.49
N GLY A 118 -25.42 8.84 17.04
CA GLY A 118 -26.17 10.01 17.47
C GLY A 118 -25.25 11.24 17.51
N SER A 119 -25.03 11.95 16.39
CA SER A 119 -25.85 13.11 15.95
C SER A 119 -25.64 14.32 16.88
N SER A 120 -25.36 15.56 16.47
CA SER A 120 -25.28 16.24 15.18
C SER A 120 -24.84 17.70 15.42
N ASN A 121 -24.47 18.36 14.31
CA ASN A 121 -24.82 19.75 13.96
C ASN A 121 -23.95 20.97 14.38
N SER A 122 -23.47 21.64 13.31
CA SER A 122 -23.49 23.08 12.99
C SER A 122 -22.76 24.17 13.80
N GLY A 123 -22.16 25.08 13.01
CA GLY A 123 -21.94 26.50 13.34
C GLY A 123 -20.46 26.89 13.38
N SER A 124 -19.83 27.30 12.28
CA SER A 124 -19.82 28.68 11.74
C SER A 124 -19.37 29.73 12.75
N ASN A 125 -18.18 30.31 12.60
CA ASN A 125 -17.97 31.70 12.12
C ASN A 125 -16.59 32.28 12.50
N SER A 126 -15.95 32.89 11.49
CA SER A 126 -15.13 34.12 11.47
C SER A 126 -14.25 34.54 12.67
N GLY A 127 -12.99 34.88 12.35
CA GLY A 127 -12.18 35.78 13.17
C GLY A 127 -10.79 36.07 12.58
N SER A 128 -10.73 37.03 11.66
CA SER A 128 -9.51 37.65 11.13
C SER A 128 -8.72 38.39 12.21
N SER A 129 -7.38 38.33 12.17
CA SER A 129 -6.55 39.54 12.36
C SER A 129 -5.12 39.32 11.86
N ASN A 130 -4.65 40.36 11.19
CA ASN A 130 -3.37 40.50 10.51
C ASN A 130 -2.54 41.57 11.24
N SER A 131 -1.23 41.33 11.38
CA SER A 131 -0.15 42.31 11.62
C SER A 131 1.13 41.49 11.70
N GLY A 132 2.24 41.77 11.02
CA GLY A 132 2.71 42.97 10.34
C GLY A 132 4.26 42.95 10.40
N GLY A 133 4.93 43.17 9.24
CA GLY A 133 6.35 43.59 9.01
C GLY A 133 7.50 42.85 9.73
N SER A 134 8.67 42.60 9.15
CA SER A 134 9.47 43.49 8.29
C SER A 134 10.66 42.75 7.66
N ASN A 135 11.29 43.44 6.71
CA ASN A 135 12.16 42.99 5.63
C ASN A 135 13.68 43.12 5.95
N SER A 136 14.52 42.64 5.01
CA SER A 136 15.93 43.02 4.70
C SER A 136 17.03 42.05 5.16
N SER A 137 18.15 41.77 4.45
CA SER A 137 18.61 41.83 3.04
C SER A 137 20.11 41.40 3.01
N GLY A 138 20.62 40.90 1.86
CA GLY A 138 22.05 40.91 1.42
C GLY A 138 22.93 39.71 1.83
N SER A 139 23.31 38.76 0.96
CA SER A 139 24.22 38.76 -0.23
C SER A 139 25.72 38.71 0.10
N ASN A 140 26.42 37.64 -0.32
CA ASN A 140 27.53 37.75 -1.28
C ASN A 140 28.07 36.41 -1.79
N ASN A 141 28.64 36.50 -2.99
CA ASN A 141 29.01 35.50 -3.99
C ASN A 141 30.52 35.16 -3.93
N SER A 142 30.91 33.93 -4.30
CA SER A 142 32.20 33.67 -4.95
C SER A 142 32.20 32.34 -5.71
N SER A 143 32.77 32.39 -6.91
CA SER A 143 32.90 31.34 -7.91
C SER A 143 34.24 30.58 -7.77
N SER A 144 34.24 29.28 -8.05
CA SER A 144 35.31 28.62 -8.81
C SER A 144 34.86 27.24 -9.33
N SER A 145 35.18 26.98 -10.59
CA SER A 145 35.00 25.75 -11.37
C SER A 145 35.86 24.57 -10.88
N ASP A 146 35.30 23.36 -10.89
CA ASP A 146 36.02 22.16 -11.38
C ASP A 146 35.05 20.99 -11.64
N ASN A 147 35.39 20.22 -12.68
CA ASN A 147 34.62 19.13 -13.28
C ASN A 147 35.12 17.78 -12.74
N SER A 148 34.28 17.01 -12.04
CA SER A 148 34.45 15.55 -11.91
C SER A 148 33.15 14.91 -11.41
N ASP A 149 32.74 13.85 -12.09
CA ASP A 149 31.66 12.94 -11.69
C ASP A 149 31.74 12.60 -10.19
N ASP A 150 30.72 12.97 -9.44
CA ASP A 150 30.40 12.30 -8.17
C ASP A 150 28.91 12.46 -7.87
N ASN A 151 28.21 11.33 -7.88
CA ASN A 151 26.84 11.20 -7.42
C ASN A 151 26.83 11.16 -5.87
N ALA A 152 27.35 12.22 -5.26
CA ALA A 152 27.35 12.42 -3.82
C ALA A 152 26.14 13.29 -3.41
N PRO A 153 25.45 12.97 -2.31
CA PRO A 153 24.28 13.71 -1.88
C PRO A 153 24.69 15.13 -1.46
N VAL A 154 23.98 16.13 -1.99
CA VAL A 154 24.00 17.48 -1.42
C VAL A 154 23.27 17.41 -0.07
N SER A 155 24.03 17.10 0.97
CA SER A 155 23.60 17.15 2.37
C SER A 155 23.54 18.61 2.80
N THR A 156 22.32 19.16 2.89
CA THR A 156 22.07 20.26 3.83
C THR A 156 22.20 19.69 5.24
N GLY A 157 23.43 19.59 5.74
CA GLY A 157 23.78 19.33 7.14
C GLY A 157 23.04 18.18 7.84
N ASN A 158 23.13 16.94 7.37
CA ASN A 158 22.66 15.73 8.08
C ASN A 158 21.22 15.85 8.69
N LEU A 159 20.37 16.68 8.06
CA LEU A 159 19.02 16.96 8.54
C LEU A 159 18.09 15.81 8.14
N GLY A 160 17.16 15.48 9.03
CA GLY A 160 16.22 14.38 8.85
C GLY A 160 16.68 13.06 9.44
N SER A 161 17.83 12.99 10.12
CA SER A 161 18.18 11.85 10.98
C SER A 161 17.37 11.88 12.29
N PHE A 162 17.40 10.79 13.05
CA PHE A 162 16.69 10.73 14.34
C PHE A 162 17.17 11.80 15.33
N ASP A 163 18.49 12.03 15.39
CA ASP A 163 19.12 13.01 16.28
C ASP A 163 18.95 14.45 15.78
N LYS A 164 18.70 14.64 14.48
CA LYS A 164 18.51 15.94 13.84
C LYS A 164 17.27 15.92 12.96
N PRO A 165 16.06 15.76 13.53
CA PRO A 165 14.83 15.71 12.76
C PRO A 165 14.59 17.04 12.04
N VAL A 166 13.95 16.98 10.88
CA VAL A 166 13.55 18.16 10.11
C VAL A 166 12.57 18.99 10.95
N PRO A 167 12.86 20.27 11.24
CA PRO A 167 11.93 21.11 11.99
C PRO A 167 10.60 21.27 11.25
N PHE A 168 9.52 21.48 12.01
CA PHE A 168 8.21 21.76 11.44
C PHE A 168 8.27 22.97 10.49
N GLY A 169 7.58 22.90 9.35
CA GLY A 169 7.60 23.93 8.33
C GLY A 169 8.88 24.01 7.48
N LYS A 170 9.93 23.23 7.79
CA LYS A 170 11.13 23.16 6.95
C LYS A 170 11.01 22.09 5.87
N THR A 171 11.57 22.41 4.71
CA THR A 171 11.67 21.48 3.59
C THR A 171 12.93 20.64 3.72
N LEU A 172 12.79 19.33 3.56
CA LEU A 172 13.91 18.44 3.30
C LEU A 172 13.82 17.93 1.87
N THR A 173 14.95 17.96 1.17
CA THR A 173 15.12 17.41 -0.17
C THR A 173 16.16 16.30 -0.13
N PHE A 174 15.86 15.16 -0.75
CA PHE A 174 16.80 14.05 -0.84
C PHE A 174 16.58 13.25 -2.12
N ASN A 175 17.64 12.60 -2.59
CA ASN A 175 17.58 11.66 -3.70
C ASN A 175 17.14 10.28 -3.20
N ASP A 176 16.32 9.61 -3.99
CA ASP A 176 15.91 8.24 -3.74
C ASP A 176 15.91 7.44 -5.06
N SER A 177 15.99 6.12 -4.91
CA SER A 177 15.95 5.18 -6.04
C SER A 177 15.36 3.86 -5.59
N TYR A 178 14.46 3.31 -6.40
CA TYR A 178 13.93 1.99 -6.20
C TYR A 178 14.50 1.03 -7.25
N SER A 179 14.80 -0.20 -6.84
CA SER A 179 15.23 -1.26 -7.74
C SER A 179 14.65 -2.60 -7.29
N TYR A 180 14.06 -3.31 -8.23
CA TYR A 180 13.59 -4.68 -8.06
C TYR A 180 13.93 -5.50 -9.30
N GLU A 181 14.33 -6.74 -9.10
CA GLU A 181 14.52 -7.74 -10.15
C GLU A 181 14.08 -9.09 -9.57
N SER A 182 13.19 -9.80 -10.25
CA SER A 182 12.77 -11.14 -9.88
C SER A 182 13.92 -12.14 -10.04
N ASN A 183 13.87 -13.26 -9.32
CA ASN A 183 14.90 -14.30 -9.42
C ASN A 183 15.06 -14.86 -10.84
N ASP A 184 13.97 -14.91 -11.62
CA ASP A 184 13.99 -15.35 -13.02
C ASP A 184 14.27 -14.21 -14.01
N LYS A 185 14.51 -12.99 -13.51
CA LYS A 185 14.85 -11.75 -14.24
C LYS A 185 13.80 -11.30 -15.27
N LYS A 186 12.58 -11.81 -15.18
CA LYS A 186 11.49 -11.41 -16.08
C LYS A 186 10.82 -10.12 -15.65
N ASP A 187 10.73 -9.91 -14.34
CA ASP A 187 10.15 -8.71 -13.77
C ASP A 187 11.26 -7.87 -13.17
N PHE A 188 11.48 -6.69 -13.73
CA PHE A 188 12.47 -5.77 -13.23
C PHE A 188 11.99 -4.35 -13.35
N ILE A 189 12.41 -3.52 -12.41
CA ILE A 189 12.18 -2.08 -12.48
C ILE A 189 13.30 -1.35 -11.76
N LYS A 190 13.68 -0.19 -12.30
CA LYS A 190 14.61 0.74 -11.67
C LYS A 190 14.10 2.16 -11.86
N THR A 191 14.07 2.93 -10.79
CA THR A 191 13.67 4.35 -10.80
C THR A 191 14.69 5.22 -10.08
N SER A 192 14.66 6.51 -10.34
CA SER A 192 15.40 7.53 -9.58
C SER A 192 14.58 8.80 -9.47
N VAL A 193 14.69 9.51 -8.35
CA VAL A 193 13.90 10.72 -8.08
C VAL A 193 14.58 11.59 -7.04
N THR A 194 14.30 12.89 -7.06
CA THR A 194 14.62 13.82 -5.99
C THR A 194 13.33 14.24 -5.31
N TYR A 195 13.08 13.71 -4.11
CA TYR A 195 11.91 14.07 -3.34
C TYR A 195 12.12 15.36 -2.55
N SER A 196 11.04 16.09 -2.31
CA SER A 196 11.01 17.14 -1.29
C SER A 196 9.73 17.03 -0.47
N TYR A 197 9.89 17.17 0.85
CA TYR A 197 8.80 17.08 1.83
C TYR A 197 8.81 18.29 2.76
N THR A 198 7.62 18.77 3.12
CA THR A 198 7.45 19.78 4.17
C THR A 198 6.19 19.48 4.95
N VAL A 199 6.31 19.31 6.26
CA VAL A 199 5.15 19.27 7.17
C VAL A 199 4.69 20.70 7.37
N THR A 200 3.48 21.02 6.90
CA THR A 200 2.98 22.40 6.85
C THR A 200 1.89 22.69 7.88
N LYS A 201 1.18 21.65 8.31
CA LYS A 201 0.09 21.77 9.29
C LYS A 201 -0.10 20.45 10.02
N THR A 202 -0.39 20.53 11.31
CA THR A 202 -0.85 19.40 12.14
C THR A 202 -2.04 19.86 12.95
N GLU A 203 -3.08 19.05 12.99
CA GLU A 203 -4.32 19.35 13.71
C GLU A 203 -4.76 18.08 14.45
N PRO A 204 -5.19 18.16 15.72
CA PRO A 204 -5.83 17.03 16.37
C PRO A 204 -7.06 16.60 15.57
N ILE A 205 -7.24 15.29 15.40
CA ILE A 205 -8.45 14.72 14.81
C ILE A 205 -9.02 13.67 15.78
N THR A 206 -10.30 13.81 16.12
CA THR A 206 -10.94 12.88 17.04
C THR A 206 -11.30 11.57 16.33
N ARG A 207 -11.45 10.50 17.10
CA ARG A 207 -11.90 9.20 16.59
C ARG A 207 -13.27 9.28 15.90
N ASP A 208 -14.18 10.10 16.43
CA ASP A 208 -15.47 10.37 15.80
C ASP A 208 -15.30 11.07 14.47
N LYS A 209 -14.40 12.06 14.39
CA LYS A 209 -14.14 12.76 13.13
C LYS A 209 -13.47 11.86 12.09
N ILE A 210 -12.64 10.91 12.51
CA ILE A 210 -12.11 9.84 11.64
C ILE A 210 -13.25 8.98 11.09
N GLN A 211 -14.25 8.62 11.92
CA GLN A 211 -15.42 7.86 11.47
C GLN A 211 -16.26 8.65 10.46
N GLU A 212 -16.47 9.95 10.70
CA GLU A 212 -17.19 10.84 9.77
C GLU A 212 -16.50 10.96 8.39
N LEU A 213 -15.19 10.70 8.31
CA LEU A 213 -14.45 10.62 7.04
C LEU A 213 -14.65 9.28 6.30
N GLY A 214 -15.50 8.39 6.80
CA GLY A 214 -15.82 7.09 6.18
C GLY A 214 -14.98 5.91 6.67
N PHE A 215 -14.10 6.12 7.65
CA PHE A 215 -13.28 5.04 8.23
C PHE A 215 -14.01 4.31 9.37
N ARG A 216 -13.59 3.08 9.66
CA ARG A 216 -13.93 2.46 10.95
C ARG A 216 -13.42 3.36 12.07
N LYS A 217 -14.30 3.68 13.03
CA LYS A 217 -13.91 4.42 14.23
C LYS A 217 -12.76 3.67 14.92
N PRO A 218 -11.57 4.27 15.09
CA PRO A 218 -10.48 3.60 15.78
C PRO A 218 -10.91 3.21 17.19
N GLU A 219 -10.31 2.19 17.80
CA GLU A 219 -10.66 1.78 19.16
C GLU A 219 -10.15 2.77 20.22
N ALA A 220 -10.74 2.70 21.42
CA ALA A 220 -10.36 3.60 22.50
C ALA A 220 -9.01 3.11 23.04
N ASN A 221 -8.00 3.97 23.00
CA ASN A 221 -6.71 3.65 23.57
C ASN A 221 -6.21 4.84 24.39
N ALA A 222 -5.91 4.61 25.66
CA ALA A 222 -5.47 5.65 26.57
C ALA A 222 -4.12 6.28 26.17
N ALA A 223 -3.31 5.58 25.36
CA ALA A 223 -1.97 5.99 24.95
C ALA A 223 -1.91 6.60 23.54
N ILE A 224 -2.98 6.52 22.74
CA ILE A 224 -2.97 6.92 21.32
C ILE A 224 -3.93 8.08 21.06
N ASP A 225 -3.40 9.15 20.49
CA ASP A 225 -4.17 10.24 19.87
C ASP A 225 -3.95 10.22 18.35
N TYR A 226 -4.65 11.08 17.60
CA TYR A 226 -4.52 11.18 16.15
C TYR A 226 -4.33 12.62 15.70
N LEU A 227 -3.51 12.79 14.67
CA LEU A 227 -3.33 14.05 13.95
C LEU A 227 -3.81 13.93 12.52
N LEU A 228 -4.45 14.97 12.02
CA LEU A 228 -4.55 15.26 10.60
C LEU A 228 -3.32 16.09 10.20
N VAL A 229 -2.43 15.50 9.41
CA VAL A 229 -1.17 16.10 8.99
C VAL A 229 -1.28 16.55 7.55
N THR A 230 -0.94 17.81 7.26
CA THR A 230 -0.85 18.34 5.89
C THR A 230 0.60 18.45 5.47
N ILE A 231 0.95 17.82 4.36
CA ILE A 231 2.29 17.91 3.77
C ILE A 231 2.25 18.53 2.38
N LYS A 232 3.32 19.26 2.05
CA LYS A 232 3.71 19.52 0.66
C LYS A 232 4.73 18.49 0.25
N PHE A 233 4.53 17.92 -0.93
CA PHE A 233 5.33 16.88 -1.53
C PHE A 233 5.68 17.27 -2.97
N SER A 234 6.90 17.00 -3.40
CA SER A 234 7.26 17.00 -4.82
C SER A 234 8.17 15.83 -5.16
N ALA A 235 7.91 15.22 -6.30
CA ALA A 235 8.83 14.32 -6.97
C ALA A 235 9.45 15.08 -8.15
N ASN A 236 10.72 15.45 -8.01
CA ASN A 236 11.47 16.16 -9.05
C ASN A 236 12.36 15.17 -9.81
N ASN A 237 12.43 15.32 -11.13
CA ASN A 237 13.20 14.45 -12.00
C ASN A 237 12.93 12.95 -11.75
N ALA A 238 11.66 12.60 -11.51
CA ALA A 238 11.19 11.24 -11.37
C ALA A 238 11.38 10.51 -12.69
N LYS A 239 12.34 9.57 -12.73
CA LYS A 239 12.80 8.91 -13.94
C LYS A 239 12.57 7.41 -13.89
N LEU A 240 11.94 6.88 -14.93
CA LEU A 240 11.88 5.44 -15.15
C LEU A 240 13.18 4.99 -15.84
N VAL A 241 14.09 4.39 -15.09
CA VAL A 241 15.42 4.00 -15.59
C VAL A 241 15.36 2.67 -16.34
N LYS A 242 14.62 1.69 -15.81
CA LYS A 242 14.34 0.40 -16.43
C LYS A 242 12.95 -0.08 -16.02
N SER A 243 12.25 -0.78 -16.90
CA SER A 243 11.10 -1.62 -16.54
C SER A 243 10.99 -2.79 -17.52
N SER A 244 10.50 -3.95 -17.05
CA SER A 244 10.05 -5.06 -17.90
C SER A 244 8.77 -4.67 -18.67
N ASN A 245 8.02 -3.70 -18.17
CA ASN A 245 6.96 -3.02 -18.91
C ASN A 245 7.55 -1.83 -19.68
N LYS A 246 7.04 -1.57 -20.89
CA LYS A 246 7.54 -0.45 -21.73
C LYS A 246 7.26 0.93 -21.12
N ASP A 247 6.25 1.01 -20.26
CA ASP A 247 5.81 2.19 -19.54
C ASP A 247 5.25 1.83 -18.16
N GLU A 248 5.25 2.82 -17.26
CA GLU A 248 4.76 2.67 -15.89
C GLU A 248 3.99 3.91 -15.43
N TYR A 249 2.98 3.74 -14.58
CA TYR A 249 2.25 4.86 -14.00
C TYR A 249 3.12 5.65 -13.02
N LEU A 250 3.14 6.98 -13.17
CA LEU A 250 3.97 7.89 -12.39
C LEU A 250 3.64 7.82 -10.88
N ASN A 251 2.36 7.79 -10.51
CA ASN A 251 1.93 7.73 -9.11
C ASN A 251 2.14 6.36 -8.43
N VAL A 252 2.45 5.29 -9.19
CA VAL A 252 2.71 3.97 -8.60
C VAL A 252 4.10 3.93 -7.96
N TYR A 253 5.10 4.49 -8.66
CA TYR A 253 6.51 4.38 -8.28
C TYR A 253 7.12 5.64 -7.66
N PHE A 254 6.42 6.79 -7.76
CA PHE A 254 6.94 8.07 -7.27
C PHE A 254 5.98 8.69 -6.25
N LYS A 255 5.64 7.96 -5.18
CA LYS A 255 4.65 8.39 -4.19
C LYS A 255 5.25 8.60 -2.80
N PRO A 256 4.61 9.43 -1.95
CA PRO A 256 4.98 9.54 -0.54
C PRO A 256 4.91 8.20 0.19
N SER A 257 6.00 7.85 0.90
CA SER A 257 6.10 6.63 1.71
C SER A 257 6.00 6.99 3.19
N ILE A 258 4.76 7.21 3.66
CA ILE A 258 4.50 7.51 5.07
C ILE A 258 4.67 6.21 5.87
N TRP A 259 5.75 6.13 6.65
CA TRP A 259 6.05 4.95 7.46
C TRP A 259 5.25 4.93 8.76
N GLY A 260 5.05 6.10 9.38
CA GLY A 260 4.31 6.23 10.63
C GLY A 260 4.96 7.23 11.58
N VAL A 261 5.04 6.88 12.86
CA VAL A 261 5.58 7.74 13.92
C VAL A 261 6.61 7.00 14.76
N LYS A 262 7.65 7.73 15.17
CA LYS A 262 8.62 7.29 16.18
C LYS A 262 8.73 8.34 17.27
N THR A 263 8.79 7.93 18.53
CA THR A 263 9.03 8.83 19.66
C THR A 263 10.51 9.00 19.94
N THR A 264 10.87 9.99 20.76
CA THR A 264 12.23 10.14 21.32
C THR A 264 12.69 8.90 22.08
N GLU A 265 11.78 8.15 22.70
CA GLU A 265 12.02 6.86 23.38
C GLU A 265 12.08 5.67 22.42
N LYS A 266 12.04 5.92 21.10
CA LYS A 266 12.10 4.92 20.02
C LYS A 266 10.87 3.99 19.95
N SER A 267 9.80 4.26 20.70
CA SER A 267 8.50 3.63 20.48
C SER A 267 7.96 4.01 19.11
N SER A 268 7.28 3.08 18.44
CA SER A 268 6.86 3.28 17.05
C SER A 268 5.42 2.86 16.83
N ILE A 269 4.68 3.66 16.05
CA ILE A 269 3.40 3.28 15.47
C ILE A 269 3.59 3.29 13.97
N ILE A 270 3.40 2.14 13.34
CA ILE A 270 3.54 2.00 11.90
C ILE A 270 2.22 2.35 11.23
N GLY A 271 2.31 3.10 10.13
CA GLY A 271 1.20 3.43 9.24
C GLY A 271 0.57 4.80 9.47
N GLY A 272 -0.45 5.04 8.65
CA GLY A 272 -1.23 6.27 8.58
C GLY A 272 -2.15 6.19 7.37
N ASN A 273 -3.31 6.86 7.41
CA ASN A 273 -4.26 6.82 6.32
C ASN A 273 -4.02 8.01 5.38
N THR A 274 -3.44 7.72 4.22
CA THR A 274 -3.09 8.72 3.19
C THR A 274 -4.13 8.85 2.08
N SER A 275 -5.16 8.00 2.07
CA SER A 275 -6.21 7.95 1.04
C SER A 275 -7.59 7.76 1.67
N GLY A 276 -8.65 7.75 0.87
CA GLY A 276 -10.00 7.40 1.32
C GLY A 276 -10.87 8.58 1.78
N PHE A 277 -10.36 9.82 1.77
CA PHE A 277 -11.13 11.01 2.14
C PHE A 277 -10.77 12.24 1.30
N ASP A 278 -11.62 13.27 1.36
CA ASP A 278 -11.44 14.51 0.63
C ASP A 278 -10.19 15.28 1.08
N GLY A 279 -9.38 15.72 0.11
CA GLY A 279 -8.10 16.38 0.37
C GLY A 279 -7.00 15.45 0.89
N SER A 280 -7.21 14.13 0.84
CA SER A 280 -6.18 13.15 1.17
C SER A 280 -4.97 13.23 0.23
N LEU A 281 -3.80 12.86 0.76
CA LEU A 281 -2.53 12.89 0.05
C LEU A 281 -2.54 12.02 -1.20
N GLY A 282 -3.12 10.82 -1.13
CA GLY A 282 -3.27 9.90 -2.25
C GLY A 282 -4.07 10.52 -3.38
N ARG A 283 -5.24 11.10 -3.09
CA ARG A 283 -6.03 11.81 -4.12
C ARG A 283 -5.28 13.01 -4.71
N ALA A 284 -4.56 13.76 -3.87
CA ALA A 284 -3.76 14.89 -4.34
C ALA A 284 -2.64 14.45 -5.30
N THR A 285 -1.98 13.32 -5.03
CA THR A 285 -0.97 12.75 -5.94
C THR A 285 -1.58 12.16 -7.20
N ASP A 286 -2.74 11.51 -7.11
CA ASP A 286 -3.45 10.96 -8.27
C ASP A 286 -3.86 12.09 -9.22
N THR A 287 -4.46 13.16 -8.69
CA THR A 287 -4.80 14.36 -9.48
C THR A 287 -3.56 15.03 -10.08
N ALA A 288 -2.47 15.18 -9.31
CA ALA A 288 -1.26 15.83 -9.80
C ALA A 288 -0.53 15.05 -10.92
N THR A 289 -0.75 13.74 -10.98
CA THR A 289 -0.14 12.87 -12.00
C THR A 289 -1.09 12.56 -13.16
N ASP A 290 -2.40 12.69 -12.98
CA ASP A 290 -3.44 12.51 -14.00
C ASP A 290 -3.29 11.19 -14.78
N LEU A 291 -3.04 10.09 -14.05
CA LEU A 291 -2.79 8.75 -14.61
C LEU A 291 -1.67 8.70 -15.66
N ARG A 292 -0.76 9.70 -15.66
CA ARG A 292 0.36 9.76 -16.60
C ARG A 292 1.24 8.53 -16.45
N LYS A 293 1.58 7.95 -17.59
CA LYS A 293 2.61 6.93 -17.72
C LYS A 293 3.93 7.53 -18.17
N LEU A 294 5.03 7.04 -17.60
CA LEU A 294 6.40 7.33 -18.04
C LEU A 294 6.92 6.18 -18.88
N LYS A 295 7.54 6.49 -20.01
CA LYS A 295 8.31 5.51 -20.79
C LYS A 295 9.70 5.32 -20.20
N VAL A 296 10.32 4.17 -20.45
CA VAL A 296 11.72 3.93 -20.04
C VAL A 296 12.63 5.01 -20.64
N GLY A 297 13.44 5.65 -19.78
CA GLY A 297 14.31 6.77 -20.12
C GLY A 297 13.68 8.15 -19.91
N GLU A 298 12.36 8.24 -19.83
CA GLU A 298 11.62 9.49 -19.62
C GLU A 298 11.71 9.96 -18.16
N SER A 299 11.57 11.26 -17.94
CA SER A 299 11.47 11.86 -16.62
C SER A 299 10.29 12.84 -16.55
N ALA A 300 9.66 12.92 -15.39
CA ALA A 300 8.65 13.92 -15.09
C ALA A 300 8.89 14.54 -13.72
N SER A 301 8.23 15.65 -13.45
CA SER A 301 8.14 16.23 -12.12
C SER A 301 6.70 16.56 -11.80
N PHE A 302 6.32 16.39 -10.54
CA PHE A 302 5.00 16.78 -10.07
C PHE A 302 5.05 17.13 -8.57
N SER A 303 4.05 17.89 -8.12
CA SER A 303 3.90 18.28 -6.73
C SER A 303 2.46 18.14 -6.28
N ALA A 304 2.27 17.77 -5.02
CA ALA A 304 0.97 17.67 -4.39
C ALA A 304 1.01 18.27 -2.99
N SER A 305 -0.12 18.82 -2.55
CA SER A 305 -0.35 19.18 -1.15
C SER A 305 -1.56 18.42 -0.68
N GLY A 306 -1.41 17.63 0.37
CA GLY A 306 -2.48 16.75 0.82
C GLY A 306 -2.36 16.35 2.27
N LYS A 307 -3.43 15.73 2.76
CA LYS A 307 -3.62 15.39 4.17
C LYS A 307 -3.53 13.90 4.40
N PHE A 308 -3.13 13.50 5.61
CA PHE A 308 -3.24 12.11 6.06
C PHE A 308 -3.51 12.05 7.56
N ILE A 309 -4.18 10.98 8.00
CA ILE A 309 -4.44 10.72 9.41
C ILE A 309 -3.28 9.92 9.97
N LEU A 310 -2.70 10.39 11.06
CA LEU A 310 -1.50 9.83 11.68
C LEU A 310 -1.79 9.50 13.15
N PRO A 311 -1.73 8.23 13.58
CA PRO A 311 -1.74 7.88 14.99
C PRO A 311 -0.45 8.37 15.67
N ILE A 312 -0.56 8.90 16.88
CA ILE A 312 0.55 9.41 17.68
C ILE A 312 0.45 8.90 19.11
N TYR A 313 1.59 8.83 19.81
CA TYR A 313 1.59 8.60 21.24
C TYR A 313 1.17 9.87 21.98
N LYS A 314 0.19 9.74 22.85
CA LYS A 314 -0.27 10.81 23.72
C LYS A 314 0.85 11.26 24.66
N ASN A 315 0.95 12.58 24.87
CA ASN A 315 1.95 13.20 25.76
C ASN A 315 3.42 12.88 25.43
N ALA A 316 3.73 12.40 24.22
CA ALA A 316 5.10 12.14 23.77
C ALA A 316 5.55 13.16 22.70
N GLU A 317 6.87 13.34 22.56
CA GLU A 317 7.43 13.98 21.38
C GLU A 317 7.43 12.97 20.24
N ASN A 318 6.57 13.21 19.26
CA ASN A 318 6.35 12.34 18.11
C ASN A 318 7.05 12.93 16.89
N TYR A 319 7.78 12.10 16.16
CA TYR A 319 8.32 12.42 14.85
C TYR A 319 7.54 11.68 13.77
N LEU A 320 7.10 12.40 12.73
CA LEU A 320 6.65 11.78 11.49
C LEU A 320 7.84 11.10 10.84
N VAL A 321 7.64 9.86 10.41
CA VAL A 321 8.65 9.05 9.73
C VAL A 321 8.25 8.85 8.27
N ILE A 322 9.16 9.20 7.37
CA ILE A 322 9.06 8.94 5.93
C ILE A 322 10.19 7.98 5.55
N SER A 323 9.86 6.85 4.93
CA SER A 323 10.84 5.88 4.47
C SER A 323 11.39 6.20 3.08
N LYS A 324 12.65 5.86 2.87
CA LYS A 324 13.33 5.83 1.57
C LYS A 324 13.23 4.41 1.00
N ASP A 325 13.04 4.28 -0.30
CA ASP A 325 12.80 2.99 -0.95
C ASP A 325 14.09 2.17 -1.20
N ASN A 326 15.27 2.78 -0.98
CA ASN A 326 16.53 2.08 -1.16
C ASN A 326 16.64 0.90 -0.19
N LYS A 327 16.80 -0.32 -0.70
CA LYS A 327 16.85 -1.54 0.13
C LYS A 327 18.21 -1.67 0.85
N SER A 328 18.16 -1.76 2.17
CA SER A 328 18.79 -2.88 2.89
C SER A 328 17.81 -3.31 3.97
N SER A 329 17.63 -4.62 4.09
CA SER A 329 16.54 -5.34 4.74
C SER A 329 16.46 -5.21 6.28
N ASN A 330 16.98 -4.13 6.85
CA ASN A 330 16.96 -3.90 8.29
C ASN A 330 16.25 -2.56 8.53
N ASN A 331 15.35 -2.50 9.50
CA ASN A 331 14.75 -1.26 10.02
C ASN A 331 15.82 -0.33 10.65
N SER A 332 16.90 -0.04 9.93
CA SER A 332 17.91 0.91 10.37
C SER A 332 17.40 2.32 10.14
N ASP A 333 17.75 3.21 11.05
CA ASP A 333 17.35 4.62 11.00
C ASP A 333 17.92 5.33 9.74
N ASP A 334 18.83 4.69 8.98
CA ASP A 334 19.42 5.22 7.75
C ASP A 334 18.42 5.37 6.59
N TYR A 335 17.39 4.51 6.58
CA TYR A 335 16.32 4.53 5.57
C TYR A 335 15.14 5.40 5.97
N LEU A 336 15.18 5.97 7.16
CA LEU A 336 14.08 6.74 7.72
C LEU A 336 14.46 8.21 7.77
N THR A 337 13.45 9.04 7.56
CA THR A 337 13.57 10.48 7.67
C THR A 337 12.56 10.98 8.69
N TYR A 338 13.04 11.76 9.65
CA TYR A 338 12.25 12.21 10.79
C TYR A 338 11.87 13.68 10.65
N PHE A 339 10.59 13.99 10.81
CA PHE A 339 10.06 15.36 10.79
C PHE A 339 9.36 15.67 12.10
N LYS A 340 9.63 16.85 12.67
CA LYS A 340 8.86 17.36 13.79
C LYS A 340 7.42 17.67 13.34
N LEU A 341 6.48 17.31 14.20
CA LEU A 341 5.04 17.52 13.98
C LEU A 341 4.54 18.86 14.53
N LYS A 342 5.39 19.62 15.24
CA LYS A 342 5.14 20.95 15.79
C LYS A 342 6.47 21.66 16.02
#